data_AF-A0A9W6RN66-F1
#
_entry.id   AF-A0A9W6RN66-F1
#
_cell.length_a   1.000
_cell.length_b   1.000
_cell.length_c   1.000
_cell.angle_alpha   90.00
_cell.angle_beta   90.00
_cell.angle_gamma   90.00
#
_symmetry.space_group_name_H-M   'P 1'
#
loop_
_entity.id
_entity.type
_entity.pdbx_description
1 polymer ?
#
loop_
_entity_poly.entity_id
_entity_poly.type
_entity_poly.pdbx_seq_one_letter_code
_entity_poly.pdbx_strand_id
1 'polypeptide(L)' 'MSISPTLPSAWGDVSLYGVPYRDATLDITLTGTGNRVRSCTVDGRSIRPAIPAAATGHHTVHIVLET' A
#
# COMPACT_ATOMS: atom_id res chain seq x y z
N MET A 1 2.82 -1.56 11.84
CA MET A 1 1.57 -0.77 11.61
C MET A 1 0.77 -1.49 10.54
N SER A 2 -0.56 -1.63 10.70
CA SER A 2 -1.43 -2.26 9.70
C SER A 2 -1.86 -1.26 8.62
N ILE A 3 -1.99 -1.72 7.39
CA ILE A 3 -2.48 -0.91 6.26
C ILE A 3 -3.97 -1.23 6.04
N SER A 4 -4.83 -0.21 6.15
CA SER A 4 -6.29 -0.36 6.04
C SER A 4 -6.90 0.76 5.21
N PRO A 5 -6.61 0.81 3.90
CA PRO A 5 -7.13 1.84 3.02
C PRO A 5 -8.59 1.55 2.66
N THR A 6 -9.30 2.58 2.22
CA THR A 6 -10.63 2.45 1.61
C THR A 6 -10.58 3.15 0.25
N LEU A 7 -10.86 2.42 -0.82
CA LEU A 7 -10.87 2.94 -2.17
C LEU A 7 -12.30 2.91 -2.72
N PRO A 8 -12.96 4.07 -2.87
CA PRO A 8 -14.28 4.14 -3.47
C PRO A 8 -14.27 3.61 -4.91
N SER A 9 -15.34 2.94 -5.32
CA SER A 9 -15.42 2.33 -6.65
C SER A 9 -15.36 3.33 -7.81
N ALA A 10 -15.61 4.62 -7.56
CA ALA A 10 -15.58 5.67 -8.57
C ALA A 10 -14.17 6.20 -8.90
N TRP A 11 -13.14 5.87 -8.10
CA TRP A 11 -11.83 6.50 -8.21
C TRP A 11 -10.89 5.82 -9.21
N GLY A 12 -11.12 4.54 -9.52
CA GLY A 12 -10.16 3.74 -10.29
C GLY A 12 -8.86 3.51 -9.50
N ASP A 13 -7.77 3.20 -10.21
CA ASP A 13 -6.47 2.98 -9.60
C ASP A 13 -5.87 4.30 -9.08
N VAL A 14 -5.29 4.27 -7.89
CA VAL A 14 -4.73 5.45 -7.21
C VAL A 14 -3.27 5.22 -6.86
N SER A 15 -2.42 6.18 -7.21
CA SER A 15 -1.01 6.18 -6.83
C SER A 15 -0.69 7.38 -5.95
N LEU A 16 0.02 7.14 -4.84
CA LEU A 16 0.61 8.14 -3.98
C LEU A 16 2.13 8.00 -4.06
N TYR A 17 2.84 9.10 -4.24
CA TYR A 17 4.30 9.09 -4.38
C TYR A 17 4.95 9.90 -3.25
N GLY A 18 6.12 9.46 -2.79
CA GLY A 18 6.90 10.21 -1.82
C GLY A 18 6.30 10.28 -0.43
N VAL A 19 5.49 9.30 -0.02
CA VAL A 19 4.81 9.29 1.28
C VAL A 19 5.85 9.01 2.39
N PRO A 20 6.11 9.95 3.31
CA PRO A 20 7.07 9.72 4.39
C PRO A 20 6.52 8.71 5.41
N TYR A 21 7.31 7.71 5.78
CA TYR A 21 7.02 6.74 6.81
C TYR A 21 8.29 6.40 7.61
N ARG A 22 8.43 6.98 8.81
CA ARG A 22 9.63 6.84 9.64
C ARG A 22 10.90 7.21 8.84
N ASP A 23 11.86 6.31 8.74
CA ASP A 23 13.12 6.47 8.01
C ASP A 23 13.00 6.00 6.54
N ALA A 24 11.77 5.84 6.05
CA ALA A 24 11.47 5.39 4.69
C ALA A 24 10.56 6.37 3.94
N THR A 25 10.62 6.26 2.61
CA THR A 25 9.74 6.92 1.64
C THR A 25 8.97 5.84 0.89
N LEU A 26 7.66 5.98 0.81
CA LEU A 26 6.78 5.00 0.19
C LEU A 26 6.14 5.57 -1.07
N ASP A 27 6.21 4.80 -2.15
CA ASP A 27 5.32 4.95 -3.30
C ASP A 27 4.26 3.86 -3.20
N ILE A 28 2.98 4.25 -3.13
CA ILE A 28 1.87 3.36 -2.86
C ILE A 28 0.93 3.36 -4.05
N THR A 29 0.70 2.18 -4.63
CA THR A 29 -0.34 1.95 -5.65
C THR A 29 -1.48 1.15 -5.04
N LEU A 30 -2.68 1.70 -5.12
CA LEU A 30 -3.94 1.05 -4.76
C LEU A 30 -4.69 0.70 -6.05
N THR A 31 -5.10 -0.55 -6.18
CA THR A 31 -5.94 -1.00 -7.30
C THR A 31 -7.17 -1.75 -6.79
N GLY A 32 -8.22 -1.82 -7.59
CA GLY A 32 -9.50 -2.44 -7.20
C GLY A 32 -10.39 -1.46 -6.43
N THR A 33 -11.26 -1.98 -5.55
CA THR A 33 -12.27 -1.16 -4.83
C THR A 33 -12.61 -1.79 -3.48
N GLY A 34 -13.11 -1.00 -2.52
CA GLY A 34 -13.56 -1.48 -1.22
C GLY A 34 -12.55 -1.19 -0.09
N ASN A 35 -12.63 -1.96 0.99
CA ASN A 35 -11.86 -1.75 2.21
C ASN A 35 -11.15 -3.01 2.73
N ARG A 36 -11.23 -4.12 2.00
CA ARG A 36 -10.52 -5.36 2.32
C ARG A 36 -9.27 -5.48 1.47
N VAL A 37 -8.13 -5.74 2.12
CA VAL A 37 -6.87 -5.97 1.42
C VAL A 37 -6.82 -7.41 0.94
N ARG A 38 -6.96 -7.61 -0.37
CA ARG A 38 -6.81 -8.90 -1.03
C ARG A 38 -5.34 -9.33 -1.11
N SER A 39 -4.46 -8.39 -1.45
CA SER A 39 -3.02 -8.62 -1.57
C SER A 39 -2.24 -7.36 -1.25
N CYS A 40 -1.04 -7.54 -0.70
CA CYS A 40 -0.08 -6.47 -0.44
C CYS A 40 1.32 -6.95 -0.80
N THR A 41 2.04 -6.16 -1.59
CA THR A 41 3.45 -6.40 -1.89
C THR A 41 4.28 -5.18 -1.51
N VAL A 42 5.52 -5.42 -1.11
CA VAL A 42 6.55 -4.40 -0.90
C VAL A 42 7.77 -4.81 -1.71
N ASP A 43 8.20 -3.93 -2.61
CA ASP A 43 9.28 -4.18 -3.57
C ASP A 43 9.07 -5.49 -4.34
N GLY A 44 7.81 -5.77 -4.71
CA GLY A 44 7.40 -6.98 -5.42
C GLY A 44 7.29 -8.25 -4.55
N ARG A 45 7.66 -8.22 -3.27
CA ARG A 45 7.52 -9.37 -2.37
C ARG A 45 6.18 -9.34 -1.65
N SER A 46 5.45 -10.45 -1.71
CA SER A 46 4.19 -10.60 -0.98
C SER A 46 4.44 -10.57 0.52
N ILE A 47 3.71 -9.69 1.21
CA ILE A 47 3.79 -9.54 2.66
C ILE A 47 2.39 -9.46 3.25
N ARG A 48 2.28 -9.69 4.57
CA ARG A 48 1.10 -9.22 5.29
C ARG A 48 1.00 -7.70 5.12
N PRO A 49 -0.21 -7.11 5.11
CA PRO A 49 -0.42 -5.67 4.91
C PRO A 49 0.05 -4.84 6.11
N ALA A 50 1.36 -4.86 6.33
CA ALA A 50 2.05 -4.23 7.43
C ALA A 50 3.47 -3.92 6.99
N ILE A 51 3.78 -2.63 6.87
CA ILE A 51 5.15 -2.19 6.61
C ILE A 51 5.98 -2.40 7.89
N PRO A 52 7.12 -3.13 7.82
CA PRO A 52 8.02 -3.29 8.96
C PRO A 52 8.44 -1.93 9.52
N ALA A 53 8.52 -1.80 10.85
CA ALA A 53 8.94 -0.55 11.49
C ALA A 53 10.42 -0.20 11.25
N ALA A 54 11.22 -1.21 10.87
CA ALA A 54 12.63 -1.08 10.53
C ALA A 54 12.87 -0.85 9.02
N ALA A 55 11.81 -0.60 8.23
CA ALA A 55 11.97 -0.23 6.84
C ALA A 55 12.69 1.12 6.74
N THR A 56 13.66 1.22 5.82
CA THR A 56 14.48 2.42 5.59
C THR A 56 14.68 2.63 4.10
N GLY A 57 14.77 3.87 3.65
CA GLY A 57 14.97 4.18 2.23
C GLY A 57 13.66 4.14 1.43
N HIS A 58 13.74 3.94 0.12
CA HIS A 58 12.57 4.02 -0.78
C HIS A 58 11.97 2.63 -0.99
N HIS A 59 10.66 2.50 -0.78
CA HIS A 59 9.92 1.29 -1.08
C HIS A 59 8.72 1.53 -1.98
N THR A 60 8.43 0.55 -2.84
CA THR A 60 7.21 0.53 -3.64
C THR A 60 6.22 -0.47 -3.05
N VAL A 61 5.02 0.01 -2.73
CA VAL A 61 3.95 -0.76 -2.11
C VAL A 61 2.81 -0.90 -3.09
N HIS A 62 2.38 -2.13 -3.37
CA HIS A 62 1.18 -2.37 -4.19
C HIS A 62 0.13 -3.09 -3.37
N ILE A 63 -1.05 -2.50 -3.26
CA ILE A 63 -2.19 -3.03 -2.52
C ILE A 63 -3.35 -3.24 -3.48
N VAL A 64 -3.90 -4.45 -3.48
CA VAL A 64 -5.11 -4.79 -4.23
C VAL A 64 -6.29 -4.89 -3.26
N LEU A 65 -7.36 -4.18 -3.57
CA LEU A 65 -8.55 -4.07 -2.72
C LEU A 65 -9.76 -4.81 -3.29
N GLU A 66 -10.58 -5.32 -2.38
CA GLU A 66 -11.89 -5.92 -2.64
C GLU A 66 -12.92 -5.49 -1.58
N THR A 67 -14.19 -5.83 -1.82
CA THR A 67 -15.36 -5.43 -1.01
C THR A 67 -15.66 -6.37 0.15
#